data_AF-A0A933ANB8-F1
#
_entry.id   AF-A0A933ANB8-F1
#
_cell.length_a   1.000
_cell.length_b   1.000
_cell.length_c   1.000
_cell.angle_alpha   90.00
_cell.angle_beta   90.00
_cell.angle_gamma   90.00
#
_symmetry.space_group_name_H-M   'P 1'
#
loop_
_entity.id
_entity.type
_entity.pdbx_description
1 polymer ?
#
loop_
_entity_poly.entity_id
_entity_poly.type
_entity_poly.pdbx_seq_one_letter_code
_entity_poly.pdbx_strand_id
1 'polypeptide(L)'
;MPKKSSPSPSPDLTFEQAFAELEKIVAQLEQGSLSLDDSLALFERGQAVAARCAELLNAAELKIKRLSPEGELTDFDPEGAST
;
A
#
# COMPACT_ATOMS: atom_id res chain seq x y z
N MET A 1 12.04 -27.56 -18.72
CA MET A 1 11.51 -26.19 -18.91
C MET A 1 10.77 -25.80 -17.63
N PRO A 2 11.31 -24.92 -16.77
CA PRO A 2 10.60 -24.46 -15.58
C PRO A 2 9.50 -23.45 -15.95
N LYS A 3 8.28 -23.73 -15.49
CA LYS A 3 7.08 -22.91 -15.66
C LYS A 3 7.27 -21.56 -14.95
N LYS A 4 7.15 -20.45 -15.70
CA LYS A 4 7.12 -19.09 -15.13
C LYS A 4 5.81 -18.93 -14.35
N SER A 5 5.91 -18.88 -13.02
CA SER A 5 4.79 -18.53 -12.14
C SER A 5 4.48 -17.05 -12.33
N SER A 6 3.28 -16.77 -12.85
CA SER A 6 2.70 -15.43 -12.91
C SER A 6 2.44 -14.89 -11.50
N PRO A 7 2.60 -13.57 -11.25
CA PRO A 7 2.28 -12.98 -9.97
C PRO A 7 0.76 -12.79 -9.88
N SER A 8 0.06 -13.71 -9.23
CA SER A 8 -1.33 -13.47 -8.82
C SER A 8 -1.33 -12.48 -7.65
N PRO A 9 -2.23 -11.46 -7.64
CA PRO A 9 -2.38 -10.60 -6.49
C PRO A 9 -2.97 -11.43 -5.35
N SER A 10 -2.20 -11.63 -4.28
CA SER A 10 -2.67 -12.29 -3.06
C SER A 10 -3.58 -11.34 -2.27
N PRO A 11 -4.91 -11.58 -2.18
CA PRO A 11 -5.86 -10.69 -1.52
C PRO A 11 -5.73 -10.65 0.03
N ASP A 12 -4.83 -11.45 0.60
CA ASP A 12 -4.69 -11.65 2.04
C ASP A 12 -3.46 -10.98 2.67
N LEU A 13 -2.87 -9.98 2.01
CA LEU A 13 -1.74 -9.25 2.60
C LEU A 13 -2.21 -8.37 3.76
N THR A 14 -1.44 -8.41 4.86
CA THR A 14 -1.44 -7.38 5.91
C THR A 14 -0.85 -6.07 5.37
N PHE A 15 -1.03 -4.96 6.10
CA PHE A 15 -0.55 -3.65 5.64
C PHE A 15 0.96 -3.64 5.46
N GLU A 16 1.69 -4.19 6.43
CA GLU A 16 3.14 -4.26 6.49
C GLU A 16 3.70 -5.11 5.35
N GLN A 17 3.02 -6.22 5.03
CA GLN A 17 3.39 -7.07 3.90
C GLN A 17 3.13 -6.38 2.56
N ALA A 18 1.97 -5.73 2.40
CA ALA A 18 1.63 -4.99 1.20
C ALA A 18 2.59 -3.81 0.99
N PHE A 19 2.91 -3.07 2.05
CA PHE A 19 3.84 -1.95 2.00
C PHE A 19 5.25 -2.40 1.63
N ALA A 20 5.77 -3.46 2.27
CA ALA A 20 7.09 -4.02 1.94
C ALA A 20 7.15 -4.58 0.52
N GLU A 21 6.04 -5.09 -0.02
CA GLU A 21 5.96 -5.51 -1.42
C GLU A 21 5.98 -4.30 -2.37
N LEU A 22 5.25 -3.24 -2.04
CA LEU A 22 5.22 -2.01 -2.82
C LEU A 22 6.61 -1.36 -2.90
N GLU A 23 7.33 -1.28 -1.76
CA GLU A 23 8.71 -0.78 -1.72
C GLU A 23 9.64 -1.57 -2.65
N LYS A 24 9.51 -2.90 -2.68
CA LYS A 24 10.30 -3.75 -3.59
C LYS A 24 9.96 -3.48 -5.05
N ILE A 25 8.68 -3.29 -5.38
CA ILE A 25 8.25 -2.99 -6.75
C ILE A 25 8.83 -1.64 -7.20
N VAL A 26 8.73 -0.61 -6.35
CA VAL A 26 9.31 0.72 -6.62
C VAL A 26 10.81 0.61 -6.84
N ALA A 27 11.53 -0.06 -5.93
CA ALA A 27 12.98 -0.25 -6.05
C ALA A 27 13.39 -1.01 -7.33
N GLN A 28 12.56 -1.91 -7.83
CA GLN A 28 12.81 -2.62 -9.10
C GLN A 28 12.54 -1.72 -10.32
N LEU A 29 11.48 -0.91 -10.28
CA LEU A 29 11.17 0.06 -11.34
C LEU A 29 12.26 1.14 -11.46
N GLU A 30 12.80 1.59 -10.33
CA GLU A 30 13.87 2.61 -10.28
C GLU A 30 15.23 2.10 -10.77
N GLN A 31 15.49 0.79 -10.73
CA GLN A 31 16.74 0.21 -11.23
C GLN A 31 16.89 0.35 -12.75
N GLY A 32 15.79 0.53 -13.49
CA GLY A 32 15.83 0.83 -14.93
C GLY A 32 16.39 -0.28 -15.84
N SER A 33 16.62 -1.48 -15.31
CA SER A 33 17.17 -2.63 -16.06
C SER A 33 16.10 -3.59 -16.60
N LEU A 34 14.83 -3.18 -16.58
CA LEU A 34 13.68 -4.00 -16.94
C LEU A 34 13.31 -3.81 -18.42
N SER A 35 12.75 -4.86 -19.03
CA SER A 35 12.10 -4.70 -20.34
C SER A 35 10.81 -3.86 -20.20
N LEU A 36 10.28 -3.36 -21.32
CA LEU A 36 9.02 -2.61 -21.32
C LEU A 36 7.86 -3.47 -20.76
N ASP A 37 7.75 -4.71 -21.20
CA ASP A 37 6.70 -5.63 -20.75
C ASP A 37 6.82 -5.95 -19.25
N ASP A 38 8.04 -6.16 -18.76
CA ASP A 38 8.27 -6.40 -17.33
C ASP A 38 7.97 -5.15 -16.48
N SER A 39 8.30 -3.97 -17.02
CA SER A 39 8.02 -2.69 -16.37
C SER A 39 6.51 -2.44 -16.26
N LEU A 40 5.75 -2.75 -17.32
CA LEU A 40 4.29 -2.67 -17.31
C LEU A 40 3.67 -3.64 -16.31
N ALA A 41 4.13 -4.90 -16.29
CA ALA A 41 3.64 -5.90 -15.35
C ALA A 41 3.92 -5.51 -13.88
N LEU A 42 5.11 -4.97 -13.59
CA LEU A 42 5.45 -4.48 -12.27
C LEU A 42 4.62 -3.25 -11.88
N PHE A 43 4.36 -2.35 -12.82
CA PHE A 43 3.50 -1.19 -12.59
C PHE A 43 2.06 -1.59 -12.26
N GLU A 44 1.45 -2.50 -13.03
CA GLU A 44 0.12 -3.03 -12.76
C GLU A 44 0.03 -3.68 -11.38
N ARG A 45 1.04 -4.51 -11.03
CA ARG A 45 1.14 -5.11 -9.70
C ARG A 45 1.28 -4.04 -8.62
N GLY A 46 2.13 -3.03 -8.83
CA GLY A 46 2.33 -1.92 -7.91
C GLY A 46 1.04 -1.16 -7.63
N GLN A 47 0.23 -0.89 -8.65
CA GLN A 47 -1.08 -0.27 -8.48
C GLN A 47 -2.04 -1.14 -7.65
N ALA A 48 -2.08 -2.45 -7.89
CA ALA A 48 -2.91 -3.36 -7.12
C ALA A 48 -2.49 -3.42 -5.63
N VAL A 49 -1.18 -3.45 -5.36
CA VAL A 49 -0.65 -3.45 -3.99
C VAL A 49 -0.92 -2.10 -3.30
N ALA A 50 -0.75 -0.98 -4.00
CA ALA A 50 -1.05 0.35 -3.48
C ALA A 50 -2.55 0.51 -3.13
N ALA A 51 -3.44 0.01 -3.99
CA ALA A 51 -4.88 -0.01 -3.72
C ALA A 51 -5.18 -0.82 -2.44
N ARG A 52 -4.53 -1.97 -2.26
CA ARG A 52 -4.67 -2.78 -1.05
C ARG A 52 -4.21 -2.04 0.21
N CYS A 53 -3.07 -1.33 0.16
CA CYS A 53 -2.63 -0.49 1.28
C CYS A 53 -3.69 0.56 1.65
N ALA A 54 -4.26 1.24 0.65
CA ALA A 54 -5.30 2.23 0.87
C ALA A 54 -6.57 1.63 1.49
N GLU A 55 -7.02 0.46 1.03
CA GLU A 55 -8.16 -0.25 1.61
C GLU A 55 -7.95 -0.57 3.10
N LEU A 56 -6.76 -1.06 3.45
CA LEU A 56 -6.41 -1.42 4.82
C LEU A 56 -6.39 -0.20 5.74
N LEU A 57 -5.81 0.92 5.28
CA LEU A 57 -5.79 2.17 6.02
C LEU A 57 -7.20 2.75 6.21
N ASN A 58 -8.02 2.76 5.15
CA ASN A 58 -9.41 3.19 5.23
C ASN A 58 -10.22 2.36 6.23
N ALA A 59 -10.01 1.04 6.24
CA ALA A 59 -10.68 0.14 7.19
C ALA A 59 -10.26 0.44 8.65
N ALA A 60 -8.98 0.73 8.88
CA ALA A 60 -8.47 1.12 10.19
C ALA A 60 -9.06 2.47 10.65
N GLU A 61 -9.07 3.48 9.78
CA GLU A 61 -9.65 4.80 10.06
C GLU A 61 -11.14 4.69 10.41
N LEU A 62 -11.89 3.92 9.63
CA LEU A 62 -13.32 3.70 9.87
C LEU A 62 -13.57 2.97 11.20
N LYS A 63 -12.68 2.06 11.60
CA LYS A 63 -12.75 1.40 12.90
C LYS A 63 -12.52 2.39 14.04
N ILE A 64 -11.54 3.30 13.90
CA ILE A 64 -11.27 4.36 14.88
C ILE A 64 -12.49 5.29 15.00
N LYS A 65 -13.04 5.76 13.88
CA LYS A 65 -14.24 6.63 13.84
C LYS A 65 -15.43 6.01 14.57
N ARG A 66 -15.64 4.69 14.47
CA ARG A 66 -16.73 4.00 15.17
C ARG A 66 -16.51 3.85 16.68
N LEU A 67 -15.27 3.83 17.13
CA LEU A 67 -14.92 3.64 18.55
C LEU A 67 -14.89 4.96 19.33
N SER A 68 -14.78 6.10 18.65
CA SER A 68 -14.85 7.44 19.25
C SER A 68 -16.19 8.13 18.94
N PRO A 69 -17.23 7.97 19.78
CA PRO A 69 -18.55 8.56 19.55
C PRO A 69 -18.59 10.10 19.60
N GLU A 70 -17.55 10.75 20.12
CA GLU A 70 -17.38 12.22 20.08
C GLU A 70 -16.80 12.73 18.74
N GLY A 71 -16.50 11.85 17.79
CA GLY A 71 -16.56 12.12 16.35
C GLY A 71 -15.57 13.12 15.73
N GLU A 72 -14.71 13.80 16.49
CA GLU A 72 -13.73 14.71 15.90
C GLU A 72 -12.39 13.99 15.71
N LEU A 73 -12.15 13.49 14.48
CA LEU A 73 -10.78 13.37 13.99
C LEU A 73 -10.29 14.79 13.75
N THR A 74 -9.83 15.46 14.81
CA THR A 74 -9.06 16.68 14.63
C THR A 74 -7.80 16.29 13.86
N ASP A 75 -7.49 17.00 12.78
CA ASP A 75 -6.16 16.92 12.18
C ASP A 75 -5.13 17.06 13.30
N PHE A 76 -4.22 16.09 13.42
CA PHE A 76 -3.18 16.15 14.44
C PHE A 76 -2.28 17.33 14.11
N ASP A 77 -2.48 18.46 14.80
CA ASP A 77 -1.68 19.67 14.68
C ASP A 77 -0.59 19.65 15.76
N PRO A 78 0.66 19.28 15.42
CA PRO A 78 1.74 19.17 16.39
C PRO A 78 2.21 20.52 16.94
N GLU A 79 1.75 21.67 16.41
CA GLU A 79 2.13 23.01 16.89
C GLU A 79 1.12 23.63 17.89
N GLY A 80 0.12 22.87 18.34
CA GLY A 80 -0.88 23.32 19.33
C GLY A 80 -0.44 23.25 20.81
N ALA A 81 0.86 23.23 21.12
CA ALA A 81 1.33 23.34 22.50
C ALA A 81 1.23 24.81 22.98
N SER A 82 0.02 25.23 23.37
CA SER A 82 -0.20 26.54 23.97
C SER A 82 0.57 26.65 25.28
N THR A 83 1.52 27.58 25.34
CA THR A 83 1.74 28.40 26.55
C THR A 83 0.45 29.09 26.97
#